data_AF-A0A9P4US55-F1
#
_entry.id   AF-A0A9P4US55-F1
#
_cell.length_a   1.000
_cell.length_b   1.000
_cell.length_c   1.000
_cell.angle_alpha   90.00
_cell.angle_beta   90.00
_cell.angle_gamma   90.00
#
_symmetry.space_group_name_H-M   'P 1'
#
loop_
_entity.id
_entity.type
_entity.pdbx_description
1 polymer ?
#
loop_
_entity_poly.entity_id
_entity_poly.type
_entity_poly.pdbx_seq_one_letter_code
_entity_poly.pdbx_strand_id
1 'polypeptide(L)'
;MVFKADASGPKAPAKTARKVARPRNAFILYRGDWHAETVRQNPGMHNNQISKIIGNQWRFEDGAIKQRYKELAEEEKRQHAIDHPGYQYQPRKPHEKKKRMSKKKLAAAAEK
;
A
#
# COMPACT_ATOMS: atom_id res chain seq x y z
N MET A 1 -30.70 -4.77 27.85
CA MET A 1 -29.53 -3.89 27.99
C MET A 1 -28.69 -3.99 26.71
N VAL A 2 -28.99 -3.14 25.74
CA VAL A 2 -28.16 -2.02 25.23
C VAL A 2 -26.88 -2.43 24.48
N PHE A 3 -26.90 -2.08 23.18
CA PHE A 3 -25.85 -2.15 22.16
C PHE A 3 -24.53 -1.52 22.59
N LYS A 4 -23.42 -2.04 22.06
CA LYS A 4 -22.27 -1.20 21.71
C LYS A 4 -21.48 -1.78 20.53
N ALA A 5 -21.68 -1.17 19.38
CA ALA A 5 -20.75 -1.21 18.26
C ALA A 5 -19.47 -0.44 18.64
N ASP A 6 -18.31 -0.92 18.22
CA ASP A 6 -17.12 -0.10 18.07
C ASP A 6 -16.58 -0.29 16.65
N ALA A 7 -16.99 0.63 15.79
CA ALA A 7 -16.43 0.83 14.46
C ALA A 7 -15.07 1.52 14.62
N SER A 8 -14.00 0.74 14.78
CA SER A 8 -12.63 1.25 14.66
C SER A 8 -12.10 1.06 13.24
N GLY A 9 -12.60 1.87 12.30
CA GLY A 9 -11.76 2.35 11.19
C GLY A 9 -11.29 3.75 11.59
N PRO A 10 -9.98 4.05 11.66
CA PRO A 10 -9.44 4.94 10.63
C PRO A 10 -7.89 4.91 10.45
N LYS A 11 -7.42 5.32 9.26
CA LYS A 11 -6.68 6.58 9.07
C LYS A 11 -6.19 6.70 7.63
N ALA A 12 -6.96 7.37 6.79
CA ALA A 12 -6.42 8.02 5.60
C ALA A 12 -5.61 9.25 6.05
N PRO A 13 -4.31 9.38 5.74
CA PRO A 13 -3.54 10.55 6.11
C PRO A 13 -3.85 11.73 5.18
N ALA A 14 -4.26 12.83 5.80
CA ALA A 14 -4.04 14.24 5.48
C ALA A 14 -3.84 14.66 4.01
N LYS A 15 -4.75 15.52 3.56
CA LYS A 15 -4.77 16.27 2.30
C LYS A 15 -3.52 17.15 2.12
N THR A 16 -2.47 16.63 1.50
CA THR A 16 -1.50 17.45 0.74
C THR A 16 -1.87 17.33 -0.73
N ALA A 17 -2.07 18.45 -1.44
CA ALA A 17 -2.42 18.58 -2.86
C ALA A 17 -2.52 17.23 -3.61
N ARG A 18 -3.75 16.81 -3.96
CA ARG A 18 -4.14 15.45 -4.41
C ARG A 18 -3.23 14.92 -5.52
N LYS A 19 -2.05 14.42 -5.16
CA LYS A 19 -1.17 13.71 -6.09
C LYS A 19 -1.86 12.40 -6.38
N VAL A 20 -2.26 12.22 -7.63
CA VAL A 20 -2.82 10.99 -8.14
C VAL A 20 -1.83 9.86 -7.82
N ALA A 21 -2.31 8.87 -7.05
CA ALA A 21 -1.51 7.71 -6.68
C ALA A 21 -1.29 6.82 -7.91
N ARG A 22 -0.26 5.98 -7.88
CA ARG A 22 -0.04 5.02 -8.96
C ARG A 22 -1.19 4.00 -9.01
N PRO A 23 -1.59 3.51 -10.20
CA PRO A 23 -2.49 2.38 -10.28
C PRO A 23 -1.86 1.16 -9.59
N ARG A 24 -2.71 0.36 -8.94
CA ARG A 24 -2.28 -0.83 -8.21
C ARG A 24 -1.89 -1.93 -9.20
N ASN A 25 -0.75 -2.57 -8.97
CA ASN A 25 -0.36 -3.75 -9.75
C ASN A 25 -0.94 -5.03 -9.14
N ALA A 26 -0.77 -6.16 -9.83
CA ALA A 26 -1.32 -7.46 -9.41
C ALA A 26 -0.94 -7.85 -7.98
N PHE A 27 0.33 -7.68 -7.61
CA PHE A 27 0.80 -7.99 -6.25
C PHE A 27 0.25 -7.02 -5.20
N ILE A 28 0.06 -5.74 -5.53
CA ILE A 28 -0.52 -4.77 -4.60
C ILE A 28 -1.99 -5.07 -4.34
N LEU A 29 -2.73 -5.53 -5.35
CA LEU A 29 -4.11 -6.00 -5.20
C LEU A 29 -4.14 -7.25 -4.32
N TYR A 30 -3.37 -8.28 -4.66
CA TYR A 30 -3.23 -9.49 -3.86
C TYR A 30 -2.87 -9.19 -2.40
N ARG A 31 -1.84 -8.38 -2.17
CA ARG A 31 -1.44 -7.99 -0.82
C ARG A 31 -2.58 -7.31 -0.07
N GLY A 32 -3.42 -6.50 -0.72
CA GLY A 32 -4.58 -5.88 -0.09
C GLY A 32 -5.50 -6.90 0.56
N ASP A 33 -5.80 -7.98 -0.17
CA ASP A 33 -6.74 -9.02 0.26
C ASP A 33 -6.15 -9.89 1.39
N TRP A 34 -4.86 -10.20 1.33
CA TRP A 34 -4.20 -11.09 2.30
C TRP A 34 -3.58 -10.37 3.50
N HIS A 35 -3.43 -9.05 3.46
CA HIS A 35 -2.73 -8.30 4.49
C HIS A 35 -3.45 -8.33 5.84
N ALA A 36 -4.76 -8.06 5.84
CA ALA A 36 -5.56 -8.04 7.07
C ALA A 36 -5.49 -9.39 7.79
N GLU A 37 -5.63 -10.48 7.02
CA GLU A 37 -5.54 -11.84 7.56
C GLU A 37 -4.13 -12.15 8.08
N THR A 38 -3.08 -11.81 7.34
CA THR A 38 -1.69 -12.07 7.77
C THR A 38 -1.34 -11.28 9.05
N VAL A 39 -1.83 -10.04 9.19
CA VAL A 39 -1.65 -9.24 10.41
C VAL A 39 -2.43 -9.83 11.58
N ARG A 40 -3.66 -10.29 11.35
CA ARG A 40 -4.47 -10.94 12.38
C ARG A 40 -3.81 -12.22 12.92
N GLN A 41 -3.18 -13.00 12.04
CA GLN A 41 -2.43 -14.20 12.40
C GLN A 41 -1.07 -13.90 13.06
N ASN A 42 -0.51 -12.71 12.82
CA ASN A 42 0.80 -12.30 13.32
C ASN A 42 0.70 -10.94 14.03
N PRO A 43 -0.02 -10.86 15.18
CA PRO A 43 -0.18 -9.60 15.89
C PRO A 43 1.17 -9.05 16.33
N GLY A 44 1.38 -7.74 16.18
CA GLY A 44 2.62 -7.06 16.53
C GLY A 44 3.78 -7.24 15.54
N MET A 45 3.60 -8.06 14.49
CA MET A 45 4.64 -8.23 13.46
C MET A 45 4.79 -6.97 12.61
N HIS A 46 6.04 -6.56 12.37
CA HIS A 46 6.31 -5.38 11.55
C HIS A 46 5.92 -5.60 10.08
N ASN A 47 5.40 -4.55 9.43
CA ASN A 47 4.86 -4.63 8.07
C ASN A 47 5.89 -5.11 7.01
N ASN A 48 7.19 -4.91 7.26
CA ASN A 48 8.25 -5.46 6.39
C ASN A 48 8.25 -7.00 6.41
N GLN A 49 8.01 -7.62 7.57
CA GLN A 49 7.95 -9.07 7.72
C GLN A 49 6.66 -9.61 7.11
N ILE A 50 5.52 -8.95 7.37
CA ILE A 50 4.24 -9.26 6.72
C ILE A 50 4.37 -9.24 5.19
N SER A 51 5.05 -8.23 4.63
CA SER A 51 5.25 -8.13 3.18
C SER A 51 6.13 -9.26 2.63
N LYS A 52 7.09 -9.77 3.41
CA LYS A 52 7.89 -10.95 3.02
C LYS A 52 7.04 -12.22 3.00
N ILE A 53 6.18 -12.41 4.01
CA ILE A 53 5.27 -13.56 4.10
C ILE A 53 4.34 -13.59 2.89
N ILE A 54 3.64 -12.48 2.61
CA ILE A 54 2.71 -12.37 1.49
C ILE A 54 3.47 -12.49 0.15
N GLY A 55 4.69 -11.95 0.06
CA GLY A 55 5.53 -12.11 -1.12
C GLY A 55 5.89 -13.58 -1.40
N ASN A 56 6.13 -14.36 -0.35
CA ASN A 56 6.36 -15.79 -0.48
C ASN A 56 5.09 -16.54 -0.90
N GLN A 57 3.94 -16.23 -0.29
CA GLN A 57 2.64 -16.79 -0.69
C GLN A 57 2.35 -16.51 -2.17
N TRP A 58 2.50 -15.26 -2.60
CA TRP A 58 2.33 -14.89 -4.00
C TRP A 58 3.26 -15.64 -4.95
N ARG A 59 4.50 -15.95 -4.55
CA ARG A 59 5.42 -16.74 -5.39
C ARG A 59 4.89 -18.16 -5.62
N PHE A 60 4.31 -18.79 -4.60
CA PHE A 60 3.78 -20.15 -4.66
C PHE A 60 2.29 -20.25 -5.01
N GLU A 61 1.61 -19.10 -5.15
CA GLU A 61 0.19 -19.03 -5.50
C GLU A 61 -0.10 -19.66 -6.88
N ASP A 62 -1.33 -20.17 -7.04
CA ASP A 62 -1.77 -20.81 -8.27
C ASP A 62 -1.70 -19.87 -9.49
N GLY A 63 -1.43 -20.46 -10.66
CA GLY A 63 -1.32 -19.73 -11.92
C GLY A 63 -2.61 -19.00 -12.31
N ALA A 64 -3.78 -19.60 -12.08
CA ALA A 64 -5.07 -19.01 -12.38
C ALA A 64 -5.37 -17.82 -11.46
N ILE A 65 -5.04 -17.94 -10.18
CA ILE A 65 -5.17 -16.83 -9.22
C ILE A 65 -4.26 -15.68 -9.61
N LYS A 66 -2.99 -15.97 -9.93
CA LYS A 66 -2.06 -14.95 -10.43
C LYS A 66 -2.57 -14.27 -11.69
N GLN A 67 -3.16 -15.03 -12.61
CA GLN A 67 -3.73 -14.52 -13.84
C GLN A 67 -4.91 -13.57 -13.57
N ARG A 68 -5.83 -13.96 -12.68
CA ARG A 68 -6.95 -13.10 -12.24
C ARG A 68 -6.45 -11.75 -11.72
N TYR A 69 -5.43 -11.73 -10.86
CA TYR A 69 -4.88 -10.47 -10.34
C TYR A 69 -4.13 -9.65 -11.39
N LYS A 70 -3.56 -10.28 -12.43
CA LYS A 70 -3.00 -9.55 -13.59
C LYS A 70 -4.10 -8.86 -14.38
N GLU A 71 -5.21 -9.55 -14.64
CA GLU A 71 -6.36 -8.98 -15.35
C GLU A 71 -6.96 -7.80 -14.57
N LEU A 72 -7.16 -7.96 -13.25
CA LEU A 72 -7.61 -6.88 -12.38
C LEU A 72 -6.65 -5.69 -12.36
N ALA A 73 -5.33 -5.93 -12.42
CA ALA A 73 -4.34 -4.87 -12.44
C ALA A 73 -4.33 -4.11 -13.79
N GLU A 74 -4.51 -4.81 -14.91
CA GLU A 74 -4.66 -4.16 -16.21
C GLU A 74 -5.96 -3.35 -16.28
N GLU A 75 -7.04 -3.85 -15.67
CA GLU A 75 -8.28 -3.10 -15.54
C GLU A 75 -8.11 -1.83 -14.69
N GLU A 76 -7.48 -1.94 -13.52
CA GLU A 76 -7.17 -0.78 -12.66
C GLU A 76 -6.30 0.24 -13.41
N LYS A 77 -5.32 -0.23 -14.19
CA LYS A 77 -4.47 0.63 -15.01
C LYS A 77 -5.26 1.33 -16.12
N ARG A 78 -6.19 0.61 -16.78
CA ARG A 78 -7.08 1.16 -17.80
C ARG A 78 -8.00 2.22 -17.21
N GLN A 79 -8.68 1.89 -16.12
CA GLN A 79 -9.59 2.80 -15.41
C GLN A 79 -8.84 4.04 -14.94
N HIS A 80 -7.65 3.88 -14.38
CA HIS A 80 -6.79 4.99 -13.98
C HIS A 80 -6.40 5.91 -15.14
N ALA A 81 -6.11 5.36 -16.32
CA ALA A 81 -5.80 6.14 -17.50
C ALA A 81 -7.00 6.95 -18.02
N ILE A 82 -8.21 6.42 -17.84
CA ILE A 82 -9.48 7.09 -18.17
C ILE A 82 -9.80 8.19 -17.15
N ASP A 83 -9.70 7.89 -15.86
CA ASP A 83 -10.03 8.83 -14.77
C ASP A 83 -9.00 9.95 -14.63
N HIS A 84 -7.75 9.69 -15.04
CA HIS A 84 -6.64 10.62 -14.95
C HIS A 84 -5.93 10.76 -16.31
N PRO A 85 -6.60 11.36 -17.32
CA PRO A 85 -5.96 11.62 -18.60
C PRO A 85 -4.76 12.56 -18.38
N GLY A 86 -3.61 12.19 -18.96
CA GLY A 86 -2.36 12.93 -18.76
C GLY A 86 -1.60 12.59 -17.47
N TYR A 87 -2.02 11.58 -16.70
CA TYR A 87 -1.21 11.06 -15.60
C TYR A 87 0.14 10.54 -16.12
N GLN A 88 1.22 11.06 -15.55
CA GLN A 88 2.58 10.60 -15.82
C GLN A 88 3.32 10.29 -14.53
N TYR A 89 3.94 9.10 -14.49
CA TYR A 89 4.77 8.71 -13.36
C TYR A 89 6.05 9.54 -13.30
N GLN A 90 6.16 10.36 -12.26
CA GLN A 90 7.32 11.21 -12.00
C GLN A 90 8.09 10.69 -10.78
N PRO A 91 9.11 9.82 -10.97
CA PRO A 91 9.92 9.35 -9.87
C PRO A 91 10.72 10.52 -9.25
N ARG A 92 10.77 10.57 -7.91
CA ARG A 92 11.53 11.62 -7.20
C ARG A 92 13.03 11.48 -7.45
N LYS A 93 13.71 12.61 -7.64
CA LYS A 93 15.16 12.66 -7.86
C LYS A 93 15.92 12.30 -6.57
N PRO A 94 17.14 11.73 -6.64
CA PRO A 94 17.90 11.29 -5.46
C PRO A 94 18.14 12.37 -4.40
N HIS A 95 18.35 13.62 -4.80
CA HIS A 95 18.57 14.74 -3.89
C HIS A 95 17.32 15.07 -3.02
N GLU A 96 16.12 14.83 -3.55
CA GLU A 96 14.86 15.01 -2.81
C GLU A 96 14.65 13.88 -1.78
N LYS A 97 15.16 12.67 -2.06
CA LYS A 97 15.10 11.53 -1.13
C LYS A 97 15.95 11.78 0.13
N LYS A 98 17.12 12.40 -0.01
CA LYS A 98 18.01 12.78 1.12
C LYS A 98 17.33 13.77 2.08
N LYS A 99 16.51 14.70 1.59
CA LYS A 99 15.76 15.65 2.44
C LYS A 99 14.80 14.96 3.42
N ARG A 100 14.17 13.84 3.03
CA ARG A 100 13.29 13.05 3.92
C ARG A 100 14.06 12.35 5.03
N MET A 101 15.25 11.82 4.72
CA MET A 101 16.13 11.19 5.72
C MET A 101 16.60 12.22 6.74
N SER A 102 16.97 13.42 6.29
CA SER A 102 17.34 14.54 7.16
C SER A 102 16.19 14.98 8.07
N LYS A 103 14.97 15.20 7.54
CA LYS A 103 13.80 15.55 8.35
C LYS A 103 13.42 14.46 9.36
N LYS A 104 13.54 13.19 9.00
CA LYS A 104 13.30 12.05 9.92
C LYS A 104 14.37 11.98 11.02
N LYS A 105 15.63 12.29 10.70
CA LYS A 105 16.75 12.37 11.67
C LYS A 105 16.58 13.55 12.63
N LEU A 106 16.12 14.71 12.13
CA LEU A 106 15.85 15.90 12.93
C LEU A 106 14.65 15.69 13.87
N ALA A 107 13.56 15.07 13.40
CA ALA A 107 12.42 14.75 14.25
C ALA A 107 12.77 13.76 15.37
N ALA A 108 13.61 12.76 15.09
CA ALA A 108 14.07 11.80 16.10
C ALA A 108 15.06 12.40 17.12
N ALA A 109 15.70 13.52 16.80
CA ALA A 109 16.64 14.21 17.69
C ALA A 109 15.96 15.28 18.57
N ALA A 110 14.75 15.72 18.23
CA ALA A 110 13.99 16.70 19.00
C ALA A 110 13.07 16.07 20.06
N GLU A 111 12.91 14.75 20.03
CA GLU A 111 12.11 13.97 21.01
C GLU A 111 12.99 13.37 22.13
N LYS A 112 14.26 13.76 22.21
CA LYS A 112 15.24 13.29 23.19
C LYS A 112 15.89 14.45 23.92
#